data_AF-A0A1L3MW17-F1
#
_entry.id   AF-A0A1L3MW17-F1
#
_cell.length_a   1.000
_cell.length_b   1.000
_cell.length_c   1.000
_cell.angle_alpha   90.00
_cell.angle_beta   90.00
_cell.angle_gamma   90.00
#
_symmetry.space_group_name_H-M   'P 1'
#
loop_
_entity.id
_entity.type
_entity.pdbx_description
1 polymer ?
#
loop_
_entity_poly.entity_id
_entity_poly.type
_entity_poly.pdbx_seq_one_letter_code
_entity_poly.pdbx_strand_id
1 'polypeptide(L)'
;MIQKVAVITIVFSILFGSSVYAHSGRTDGSGGHNCSEKSQVKGLCTGYHYHNGGGETTSGSSETSSPESTSASTDKDCSDFASYEEVIEYWNEKGYSKTNDPERLDGWGNTVDDGIPCEAPNGYDTSKINGSDAQLAKIQAEKDLVNGERDGYTAGLNDGSNGKEENPTSNGTEAYVDAFRTSYQEGYESGIKKFESEKTMAIEAGKELGTKQDILEVPKEYQKNDQLSNAFEEGFNKGVAVRDDAKKKEYEEKGYKEGFEDKISDVKDIKDIYRTAYQVGYEKGQTELMDKYKQEGYHAAFTLLEYQAPDYSNEKYIGWYKEGFNSNNEVEEIKKAGYELGYGGEKYTIPDAYLKSEVIYKQYYEEGYKEYEIEKKEDRATTAGGVGIVVLGWLARRFYVAKKMVG
;
A
#
# COMPACT_ATOMS: atom_id res chain seq x y z
N MET A 1 11.75 26.27 17.89
CA MET A 1 11.14 25.86 16.60
C MET A 1 10.05 26.82 16.12
N ILE A 2 9.14 27.28 16.99
CA ILE A 2 8.00 28.18 16.65
C ILE A 2 8.36 29.37 15.72
N GLN A 3 9.47 30.08 15.97
CA GLN A 3 9.89 31.21 15.11
C GLN A 3 10.19 30.84 13.65
N LYS A 4 10.64 29.60 13.36
CA LYS A 4 10.89 29.17 11.97
C LYS A 4 9.59 28.83 11.23
N VAL A 5 8.58 28.33 11.94
CA VAL A 5 7.26 28.04 11.38
C VAL A 5 6.56 29.35 10.97
N ALA A 6 6.54 30.34 11.86
CA ALA A 6 5.87 31.63 11.61
C ALA A 6 6.40 32.36 10.36
N VAL A 7 7.70 32.32 10.11
CA VAL A 7 8.30 32.93 8.90
C VAL A 7 7.89 32.18 7.63
N ILE A 8 7.83 30.83 7.67
CA ILE A 8 7.40 30.02 6.52
C ILE A 8 5.92 30.28 6.20
N THR A 9 5.05 30.39 7.21
CA THR A 9 3.62 30.67 6.99
C THR A 9 3.39 32.05 6.33
N ILE A 10 4.11 33.08 6.78
CA ILE A 10 4.00 34.45 6.20
C ILE A 10 4.50 34.49 4.75
N VAL A 11 5.61 33.80 4.45
CA VAL A 11 6.13 33.70 3.08
C VAL A 11 5.17 32.94 2.16
N PHE A 12 4.50 31.90 2.65
CA PHE A 12 3.51 31.16 1.88
C PHE A 12 2.29 32.03 1.52
N SER A 13 1.80 32.87 2.44
CA SER A 13 0.65 33.76 2.17
C SER A 13 0.91 34.80 1.06
N ILE A 14 2.16 35.23 0.86
CA ILE A 14 2.51 36.23 -0.18
C ILE A 14 2.54 35.59 -1.58
N LEU A 15 2.74 34.27 -1.67
CA LEU A 15 2.83 33.54 -2.95
C LEU A 15 1.45 33.18 -3.54
N PHE A 16 0.35 33.36 -2.80
CA PHE A 16 -1.04 33.20 -3.27
C PHE A 16 -1.77 34.54 -3.38
N GLY A 17 -1.06 35.61 -3.75
CA GLY A 17 -1.69 36.86 -4.17
C GLY A 17 -2.66 36.58 -5.32
N SER A 18 -3.94 36.92 -5.12
CA SER A 18 -4.95 36.76 -6.15
C SER A 18 -4.63 37.63 -7.37
N SER A 19 -4.42 36.98 -8.51
CA SER A 19 -4.22 37.65 -9.81
C SER A 19 -5.50 38.39 -10.20
N VAL A 20 -5.63 39.65 -9.78
CA VAL A 20 -6.65 40.56 -10.31
C VAL A 20 -6.27 40.88 -11.74
N TYR A 21 -6.79 40.08 -12.66
CA TYR A 21 -6.51 40.18 -14.08
C TYR A 21 -7.23 41.42 -14.62
N ALA A 22 -6.53 42.55 -14.70
CA ALA A 22 -7.03 43.72 -15.43
C ALA A 22 -7.34 43.27 -16.87
N HIS A 23 -8.61 43.37 -17.26
CA HIS A 23 -9.06 42.89 -18.57
C HIS A 23 -8.33 43.63 -19.69
N SER A 24 -7.99 42.92 -20.76
CA SER A 24 -7.32 43.53 -21.91
C SER A 24 -8.29 44.43 -22.67
N GLY A 25 -8.22 45.73 -22.39
CA GLY A 25 -8.91 46.79 -23.11
C GLY A 25 -8.26 48.12 -22.74
N ARG A 26 -7.65 48.81 -23.71
CA ARG A 26 -7.34 50.23 -23.54
C ARG A 26 -8.67 50.97 -23.69
N THR A 27 -9.09 51.67 -22.64
CA THR A 27 -10.14 52.68 -22.78
C THR A 27 -9.70 53.76 -23.76
N ASP A 28 -10.65 54.26 -24.55
CA ASP A 28 -10.42 55.37 -25.46
C ASP A 28 -10.43 56.72 -24.74
N GLY A 29 -10.34 57.82 -25.50
CA GLY A 29 -10.32 59.19 -24.97
C GLY A 29 -11.60 59.60 -24.24
N SER A 30 -12.69 58.84 -24.40
CA SER A 30 -14.00 59.08 -23.76
C SER A 30 -14.26 58.13 -22.58
N GLY A 31 -13.34 57.22 -22.27
CA GLY A 31 -13.44 56.29 -21.14
C GLY A 31 -14.30 55.05 -21.41
N GLY A 32 -14.53 54.71 -22.68
CA GLY A 32 -15.21 53.47 -23.06
C GLY A 32 -14.27 52.48 -23.77
N HIS A 33 -14.73 51.23 -23.90
CA HIS A 33 -13.97 50.17 -24.57
C HIS A 33 -14.85 49.06 -25.11
N ASN A 34 -14.37 48.41 -26.18
CA ASN A 34 -14.91 47.15 -26.67
C ASN A 34 -14.54 45.98 -25.74
N CYS A 35 -15.51 45.13 -25.43
CA CYS A 35 -15.29 43.87 -24.74
C CYS A 35 -14.41 42.94 -25.59
N SER A 36 -13.28 42.49 -25.03
CA SER A 36 -12.51 41.42 -25.65
C SER A 36 -13.36 40.15 -25.79
N GLU A 37 -13.16 39.39 -26.87
CA GLU A 37 -13.84 38.13 -27.17
C GLU A 37 -13.90 37.19 -25.95
N LYS A 38 -12.76 37.01 -25.26
CA LYS A 38 -12.66 36.23 -24.00
C LYS A 38 -13.49 36.76 -22.82
N SER A 39 -13.85 38.04 -22.82
CA SER A 39 -14.71 38.66 -21.79
C SER A 39 -16.19 38.57 -22.18
N GLN A 40 -16.50 38.60 -23.48
CA GLN A 40 -17.84 38.33 -24.02
C GLN A 40 -18.25 36.86 -23.82
N VAL A 41 -17.35 35.92 -24.11
CA VAL A 41 -17.53 34.46 -23.86
C VAL A 41 -17.78 34.19 -22.37
N LYS A 42 -17.13 34.92 -21.47
CA LYS A 42 -17.35 34.82 -20.01
C LYS A 42 -18.61 35.54 -19.52
N GLY A 43 -19.38 36.20 -20.40
CA GLY A 43 -20.58 36.94 -20.03
C GLY A 43 -20.35 38.15 -19.13
N LEU A 44 -19.10 38.64 -19.02
CA LEU A 44 -18.74 39.72 -18.10
C LEU A 44 -19.10 41.11 -18.65
N CYS A 45 -19.22 41.22 -19.98
CA CYS A 45 -19.73 42.40 -20.67
C CYS A 45 -20.10 42.04 -22.11
N THR A 46 -20.85 42.90 -22.80
CA THR A 46 -21.33 42.71 -24.18
C THR A 46 -21.06 43.97 -25.00
N GLY A 47 -20.50 43.83 -26.20
CA GLY A 47 -20.24 44.95 -27.11
C GLY A 47 -19.27 46.00 -26.56
N TYR A 48 -19.53 47.27 -26.86
CA TYR A 48 -18.78 48.42 -26.35
C TYR A 48 -19.47 49.00 -25.10
N HIS A 49 -18.71 49.39 -24.06
CA HIS A 49 -19.28 50.03 -22.86
C HIS A 49 -18.34 51.04 -22.15
N TYR A 50 -18.96 51.99 -21.43
CA TYR A 50 -18.31 53.10 -20.70
C TYR A 50 -18.24 52.87 -19.19
N HIS A 51 -17.20 53.42 -18.54
CA HIS A 51 -17.04 53.41 -17.09
C HIS A 51 -16.80 54.82 -16.53
N ASN A 52 -17.84 55.65 -16.44
CA ASN A 52 -17.91 56.80 -15.52
C ASN A 52 -19.34 57.36 -15.43
N GLY A 53 -19.90 57.43 -14.22
CA GLY A 53 -21.18 58.11 -13.97
C GLY A 53 -20.98 59.62 -13.89
N GLY A 54 -21.48 60.37 -14.87
CA GLY A 54 -21.35 61.83 -14.96
C GLY A 54 -22.67 62.52 -15.26
N GLY A 55 -23.50 62.70 -14.24
CA GLY A 55 -24.69 63.56 -14.30
C GLY A 55 -24.36 65.00 -13.91
N GLU A 56 -25.02 65.95 -14.58
CA GLU A 56 -25.24 67.36 -14.22
C GLU A 56 -24.03 68.26 -13.85
N THR A 57 -23.87 69.34 -14.62
CA THR A 57 -23.48 70.65 -14.07
C THR A 57 -24.38 71.73 -14.66
N THR A 58 -24.85 72.65 -13.81
CA THR A 58 -25.88 73.65 -14.16
C THR A 58 -25.36 75.09 -14.13
N SER A 59 -25.80 75.85 -15.13
CA SER A 59 -26.17 77.28 -15.09
C SER A 59 -25.13 78.36 -14.78
N GLY A 60 -24.95 79.26 -15.76
CA GLY A 60 -24.41 80.61 -15.60
C GLY A 60 -24.70 81.49 -16.83
N SER A 61 -25.82 82.23 -16.82
CA SER A 61 -26.23 83.21 -17.85
C SER A 61 -25.25 84.41 -17.89
N SER A 62 -25.09 85.24 -18.93
CA SER A 62 -25.79 85.46 -20.22
C SER A 62 -24.76 85.93 -21.30
N GLU A 63 -25.05 86.45 -22.51
CA GLU A 63 -26.29 86.87 -23.17
C GLU A 63 -26.18 86.87 -24.73
N THR A 64 -27.35 86.98 -25.39
CA THR A 64 -27.66 87.33 -26.79
C THR A 64 -26.55 87.70 -27.78
N SER A 65 -26.32 86.81 -28.77
CA SER A 65 -26.47 87.14 -30.21
C SER A 65 -26.38 85.89 -31.11
N SER A 66 -27.44 85.58 -31.86
CA SER A 66 -27.41 84.59 -32.95
C SER A 66 -26.43 85.03 -34.05
N PRO A 67 -25.73 84.10 -34.74
CA PRO A 67 -26.38 83.35 -35.81
C PRO A 67 -26.08 81.83 -35.86
N GLU A 68 -27.08 81.09 -36.38
CA GLU A 68 -26.92 80.04 -37.40
C GLU A 68 -26.02 78.81 -37.13
N SER A 69 -26.67 77.74 -36.65
CA SER A 69 -26.66 76.39 -37.24
C SER A 69 -25.38 75.82 -37.89
N THR A 70 -24.62 75.02 -37.13
CA THR A 70 -24.04 73.75 -37.65
C THR A 70 -23.81 72.74 -36.51
N SER A 71 -24.83 71.94 -36.18
CA SER A 71 -24.68 70.68 -35.44
C SER A 71 -25.08 69.54 -36.37
N ALA A 72 -24.17 69.19 -37.28
CA ALA A 72 -24.36 68.09 -38.22
C ALA A 72 -24.01 66.76 -37.55
N SER A 73 -24.95 66.19 -36.82
CA SER A 73 -25.13 64.73 -36.88
C SER A 73 -25.69 64.45 -38.27
N THR A 74 -24.83 64.12 -39.23
CA THR A 74 -25.28 63.50 -40.47
C THR A 74 -25.77 62.10 -40.13
N ASP A 75 -27.07 62.03 -39.84
CA ASP A 75 -27.89 60.82 -39.89
C ASP A 75 -27.50 60.05 -41.15
N LYS A 76 -27.11 58.77 -41.01
CA LYS A 76 -26.64 57.96 -42.12
C LYS A 76 -27.78 57.16 -42.71
N ASP A 77 -28.03 57.36 -44.00
CA ASP A 77 -28.96 56.52 -44.76
C ASP A 77 -28.22 55.33 -45.39
N CYS A 78 -28.94 54.26 -45.70
CA CYS A 78 -28.39 53.08 -46.39
C CYS A 78 -27.73 53.38 -47.76
N SER A 79 -28.03 54.52 -48.37
CA SER A 79 -27.39 55.00 -49.62
C SER A 79 -26.03 55.67 -49.42
N ASP A 80 -25.63 55.96 -48.18
CA ASP A 80 -24.37 56.66 -47.87
C ASP A 80 -23.14 55.72 -47.82
N PHE A 81 -23.36 54.42 -47.93
CA PHE A 81 -22.34 53.37 -47.85
C PHE A 81 -22.03 52.82 -49.25
N ALA A 82 -20.75 52.60 -49.55
CA ALA A 82 -20.28 52.12 -50.84
C ALA A 82 -20.39 50.60 -51.00
N SER A 83 -20.46 49.83 -49.90
CA SER A 83 -20.76 48.40 -49.90
C SER A 83 -21.50 47.97 -48.63
N TYR A 84 -22.08 46.77 -48.65
CA TYR A 84 -22.76 46.21 -47.48
C TYR A 84 -21.78 45.91 -46.32
N GLU A 85 -20.52 45.58 -46.62
CA GLU A 85 -19.47 45.44 -45.60
C GLU A 85 -19.22 46.74 -44.84
N GLU A 86 -19.31 47.90 -45.51
CA GLU A 86 -19.19 49.21 -44.85
C GLU A 86 -20.38 49.50 -43.92
N VAL A 87 -21.59 49.10 -44.32
CA VAL A 87 -22.79 49.12 -43.45
C VAL A 87 -22.55 48.28 -42.19
N ILE A 88 -22.03 47.06 -42.34
CA ILE A 88 -21.80 46.15 -41.20
C ILE A 88 -20.64 46.63 -40.32
N GLU A 89 -19.56 47.16 -40.88
CA GLU A 89 -18.48 47.76 -40.09
C GLU A 89 -18.99 48.95 -39.26
N TYR A 90 -19.77 49.84 -39.86
CA TYR A 90 -20.38 50.98 -39.18
C TYR A 90 -21.38 50.55 -38.09
N TRP A 91 -22.33 49.67 -38.41
CA TRP A 91 -23.31 49.12 -37.48
C TRP A 91 -22.65 48.45 -36.26
N ASN A 92 -21.60 47.66 -36.51
CA ASN A 92 -20.83 47.00 -35.46
C ASN A 92 -20.00 47.99 -34.63
N GLU A 93 -19.36 48.99 -35.25
CA GLU A 93 -18.59 50.04 -34.56
C GLU A 93 -19.48 50.85 -33.61
N LYS A 94 -20.68 51.22 -34.06
CA LYS A 94 -21.66 51.97 -33.27
C LYS A 94 -22.35 51.14 -32.19
N GLY A 95 -22.21 49.81 -32.23
CA GLY A 95 -22.93 48.89 -31.34
C GLY A 95 -24.44 48.91 -31.58
N TYR A 96 -24.86 49.14 -32.82
CA TYR A 96 -26.27 49.14 -33.18
C TYR A 96 -26.85 47.72 -33.19
N SER A 97 -28.16 47.63 -33.00
CA SER A 97 -28.92 46.39 -32.92
C SER A 97 -30.40 46.68 -33.13
N LYS A 98 -31.21 45.62 -33.24
CA LYS A 98 -32.69 45.60 -33.22
C LYS A 98 -33.36 46.40 -32.08
N THR A 99 -32.61 46.83 -31.06
CA THR A 99 -33.14 47.64 -29.94
C THR A 99 -32.35 48.92 -29.71
N ASN A 100 -31.37 49.20 -30.56
CA ASN A 100 -30.46 50.33 -30.50
C ASN A 100 -30.09 50.76 -31.92
N ASP A 101 -31.06 51.23 -32.69
CA ASP A 101 -30.87 51.78 -34.03
C ASP A 101 -31.34 53.25 -34.09
N PRO A 102 -30.54 54.21 -33.60
CA PRO A 102 -30.90 55.62 -33.58
C PRO A 102 -30.88 56.27 -34.97
N GLU A 103 -30.20 55.68 -35.96
CA GLU A 103 -30.07 56.17 -37.34
C GLU A 103 -31.02 55.43 -38.32
N ARG A 104 -31.83 54.50 -37.80
CA ARG A 104 -32.93 53.81 -38.52
C ARG A 104 -32.49 53.02 -39.76
N LEU A 105 -31.27 52.46 -39.71
CA LEU A 105 -30.70 51.60 -40.75
C LEU A 105 -31.44 50.25 -40.86
N ASP A 106 -32.08 49.78 -39.80
CA ASP A 106 -32.87 48.54 -39.64
C ASP A 106 -34.39 48.85 -39.70
N GLY A 107 -34.77 49.67 -40.69
CA GLY A 107 -36.14 50.20 -40.81
C GLY A 107 -36.69 50.28 -42.23
N TRP A 108 -36.03 49.63 -43.20
CA TRP A 108 -36.24 49.79 -44.64
C TRP A 108 -36.88 48.56 -45.31
N GLY A 109 -38.15 48.25 -44.98
CA GLY A 109 -38.81 47.07 -45.57
C GLY A 109 -40.30 46.92 -45.24
N ASN A 110 -40.86 45.77 -45.63
CA ASN A 110 -42.22 45.36 -45.24
C ASN A 110 -42.25 44.60 -43.88
N THR A 111 -41.08 44.26 -43.35
CA THR A 111 -40.87 43.80 -41.98
C THR A 111 -40.09 44.91 -41.27
N VAL A 112 -40.39 45.17 -40.01
CA VAL A 112 -39.73 46.23 -39.23
C VAL A 112 -38.77 45.63 -38.23
N ASP A 113 -37.55 46.19 -38.21
CA ASP A 113 -36.59 46.09 -37.11
C ASP A 113 -36.26 44.64 -36.75
N ASP A 114 -35.46 43.96 -37.58
CA ASP A 114 -35.15 42.53 -37.46
C ASP A 114 -33.70 42.19 -37.06
N GLY A 115 -32.87 43.20 -36.85
CA GLY A 115 -31.46 43.09 -36.51
C GLY A 115 -30.53 43.11 -37.73
N ILE A 116 -31.04 43.48 -38.91
CA ILE A 116 -30.32 43.43 -40.18
C ILE A 116 -30.35 44.81 -40.86
N PRO A 117 -29.31 45.65 -40.69
CA PRO A 117 -29.28 46.97 -41.32
C PRO A 117 -29.31 46.85 -42.84
N CYS A 118 -30.06 47.74 -43.48
CA CYS A 118 -30.08 47.95 -44.92
C CYS A 118 -30.37 46.69 -45.77
N GLU A 119 -31.10 45.71 -45.22
CA GLU A 119 -31.58 44.49 -45.89
C GLU A 119 -30.45 43.65 -46.54
N ALA A 120 -29.94 42.66 -45.80
CA ALA A 120 -28.76 41.89 -46.21
C ALA A 120 -28.87 41.26 -47.61
N PRO A 121 -27.82 41.39 -48.46
CA PRO A 121 -27.77 40.71 -49.76
C PRO A 121 -27.99 39.19 -49.62
N ASN A 122 -28.70 38.60 -50.57
CA ASN A 122 -29.00 37.16 -50.55
C ASN A 122 -27.71 36.32 -50.47
N GLY A 123 -27.61 35.50 -49.42
CA GLY A 123 -26.42 34.68 -49.12
C GLY A 123 -25.36 35.36 -48.27
N TYR A 124 -25.60 36.59 -47.76
CA TYR A 124 -24.71 37.22 -46.78
C TYR A 124 -24.74 36.49 -45.43
N ASP A 125 -23.57 36.43 -44.78
CA ASP A 125 -23.40 35.81 -43.46
C ASP A 125 -23.83 36.77 -42.34
N THR A 126 -25.11 36.70 -41.97
CA THR A 126 -25.71 37.56 -40.95
C THR A 126 -25.12 37.36 -39.55
N SER A 127 -24.32 36.30 -39.29
CA SER A 127 -23.64 36.11 -38.00
C SER A 127 -22.53 37.15 -37.73
N LYS A 128 -22.15 37.92 -38.76
CA LYS A 128 -21.22 39.05 -38.67
C LYS A 128 -21.86 40.36 -38.20
N ILE A 129 -23.19 40.42 -38.17
CA ILE A 129 -23.97 41.62 -37.86
C ILE A 129 -24.23 41.68 -36.35
N ASN A 130 -23.84 42.78 -35.70
CA ASN A 130 -24.01 42.96 -34.26
C ASN A 130 -25.49 42.88 -33.86
N GLY A 131 -25.80 41.97 -32.93
CA GLY A 131 -27.16 41.80 -32.40
C GLY A 131 -28.14 41.07 -33.32
N SER A 132 -27.72 40.50 -34.44
CA SER A 132 -28.58 39.65 -35.28
C SER A 132 -28.89 38.30 -34.61
N ASP A 133 -30.03 37.70 -34.93
CA ASP A 133 -30.42 36.38 -34.41
C ASP A 133 -29.34 35.30 -34.69
N ALA A 134 -28.69 35.35 -35.85
CA ALA A 134 -27.62 34.42 -36.20
C ALA A 134 -26.35 34.61 -35.36
N GLN A 135 -25.98 35.86 -35.05
CA GLN A 135 -24.85 36.15 -34.16
C GLN A 135 -25.18 35.75 -32.71
N LEU A 136 -26.38 36.09 -32.23
CA LEU A 136 -26.85 35.75 -30.88
C LEU A 136 -26.93 34.23 -30.69
N ALA A 137 -27.41 33.47 -31.68
CA ALA A 137 -27.41 32.01 -31.66
C ALA A 137 -25.99 31.43 -31.58
N LYS A 138 -25.01 32.00 -32.30
CA LYS A 138 -23.61 31.58 -32.22
C LYS A 138 -23.01 31.86 -30.83
N ILE A 139 -23.21 33.07 -30.30
CA ILE A 139 -22.77 33.46 -28.95
C ILE A 139 -23.39 32.55 -27.89
N GLN A 140 -24.67 32.17 -28.03
CA GLN A 140 -25.33 31.25 -27.12
C GLN A 140 -24.75 29.84 -27.23
N ALA A 141 -24.51 29.33 -28.44
CA ALA A 141 -23.90 28.02 -28.66
C ALA A 141 -22.47 27.94 -28.06
N GLU A 142 -21.67 29.01 -28.14
CA GLU A 142 -20.35 29.09 -27.51
C GLU A 142 -20.43 29.13 -25.97
N LYS A 143 -21.40 29.86 -25.40
CA LYS A 143 -21.66 29.85 -23.95
C LYS A 143 -22.14 28.48 -23.46
N ASP A 144 -23.00 27.83 -24.23
CA ASP A 144 -23.53 26.51 -23.95
C ASP A 144 -22.43 25.44 -23.99
N LEU A 145 -21.51 25.52 -24.95
CA LEU A 145 -20.30 24.69 -25.02
C LEU A 145 -19.47 24.83 -23.73
N VAL A 146 -19.07 26.06 -23.37
CA VAL A 146 -18.22 26.34 -22.20
C VAL A 146 -18.91 25.95 -20.87
N ASN A 147 -20.23 26.13 -20.78
CA ASN A 147 -20.99 25.68 -19.62
C ASN A 147 -21.07 24.15 -19.56
N GLY A 148 -21.33 23.49 -20.69
CA GLY A 148 -21.31 22.03 -20.80
C GLY A 148 -19.97 21.45 -20.35
N GLU A 149 -18.85 21.97 -20.85
CA GLU A 149 -17.49 21.57 -20.45
C GLU A 149 -17.27 21.70 -18.92
N ARG A 150 -17.66 22.85 -18.35
CA ARG A 150 -17.47 23.16 -16.93
C ARG A 150 -18.35 22.28 -16.03
N ASP A 151 -19.62 22.15 -16.36
CA ASP A 151 -20.60 21.43 -15.55
C ASP A 151 -20.44 19.91 -15.68
N GLY A 152 -20.11 19.42 -16.88
CA GLY A 152 -19.78 18.02 -17.15
C GLY A 152 -18.55 17.57 -16.39
N TYR A 153 -17.42 18.26 -16.53
CA TYR A 153 -16.19 17.97 -15.77
C TYR A 153 -16.44 17.96 -14.25
N THR A 154 -17.21 18.94 -13.74
CA THR A 154 -17.51 19.03 -12.31
C THR A 154 -18.38 17.88 -11.82
N ALA A 155 -19.39 17.47 -12.60
CA ALA A 155 -20.25 16.33 -12.30
C ALA A 155 -19.47 15.01 -12.32
N GLY A 156 -18.70 14.75 -13.38
CA GLY A 156 -17.86 13.57 -13.51
C GLY A 156 -16.84 13.47 -12.37
N LEU A 157 -16.15 14.57 -12.06
CA LEU A 157 -15.20 14.64 -10.93
C LEU A 157 -15.89 14.31 -9.60
N ASN A 158 -17.12 14.79 -9.36
CA ASN A 158 -17.88 14.46 -8.18
C ASN A 158 -18.20 12.96 -8.10
N ASP A 159 -18.78 12.39 -9.15
CA ASP A 159 -19.21 10.99 -9.17
C ASP A 159 -18.02 10.03 -9.05
N GLY A 160 -16.96 10.26 -9.84
CA GLY A 160 -15.73 9.47 -9.79
C GLY A 160 -14.99 9.60 -8.45
N SER A 161 -14.96 10.79 -7.85
CA SER A 161 -14.34 10.97 -6.51
C SER A 161 -15.14 10.35 -5.36
N ASN A 162 -16.39 9.95 -5.60
CA ASN A 162 -17.22 9.23 -4.64
C ASN A 162 -17.39 7.74 -4.99
N GLY A 163 -16.74 7.24 -6.05
CA GLY A 163 -16.82 5.84 -6.47
C GLY A 163 -18.19 5.40 -7.02
N LYS A 164 -19.02 6.36 -7.49
CA LYS A 164 -20.32 6.07 -8.14
C LYS A 164 -20.12 5.56 -9.57
N GLU A 165 -21.14 4.94 -10.14
CA GLU A 165 -21.18 4.57 -11.56
C GLU A 165 -21.27 5.80 -12.47
N GLU A 166 -20.76 5.68 -13.71
CA GLU A 166 -20.81 6.76 -14.72
C GLU A 166 -22.26 7.09 -15.13
N ASN A 167 -22.62 8.37 -15.06
CA ASN A 167 -23.91 8.87 -15.51
C ASN A 167 -23.77 10.22 -16.27
N PRO A 168 -23.25 10.21 -17.52
CA PRO A 168 -23.05 11.41 -18.33
C PRO A 168 -24.37 11.93 -18.95
N THR A 169 -25.43 12.10 -18.14
CA THR A 169 -26.73 12.58 -18.60
C THR A 169 -26.95 14.05 -18.22
N SER A 170 -27.41 14.85 -19.18
CA SER A 170 -27.77 16.25 -18.98
C SER A 170 -28.85 16.69 -19.96
N ASN A 171 -29.47 17.84 -19.69
CA ASN A 171 -30.47 18.47 -20.56
C ASN A 171 -29.95 19.85 -20.99
N GLY A 172 -30.17 20.24 -22.24
CA GLY A 172 -29.73 21.52 -22.78
C GLY A 172 -29.84 21.56 -24.30
N THR A 173 -29.10 22.48 -24.91
CA THR A 173 -28.85 22.49 -26.36
C THR A 173 -27.89 21.35 -26.74
N GLU A 174 -27.86 20.99 -28.03
CA GLU A 174 -26.95 19.95 -28.56
C GLU A 174 -25.48 20.25 -28.21
N ALA A 175 -25.05 21.50 -28.40
CA ALA A 175 -23.70 21.97 -28.03
C ALA A 175 -23.38 21.80 -26.53
N TYR A 176 -24.34 22.11 -25.64
CA TYR A 176 -24.18 21.89 -24.20
C TYR A 176 -24.06 20.39 -23.86
N VAL A 177 -24.94 19.56 -24.41
CA VAL A 177 -25.02 18.13 -24.06
C VAL A 177 -23.78 17.37 -24.53
N ASP A 178 -23.26 17.66 -25.72
CA ASP A 178 -22.03 17.02 -26.21
C ASP A 178 -20.76 17.49 -25.47
N ALA A 179 -20.67 18.78 -25.15
CA ALA A 179 -19.61 19.31 -24.30
C ALA A 179 -19.64 18.70 -22.89
N PHE A 180 -20.83 18.61 -22.29
CA PHE A 180 -21.05 17.97 -20.99
C PHE A 180 -20.61 16.51 -21.01
N ARG A 181 -21.05 15.72 -21.99
CA ARG A 181 -20.74 14.30 -22.09
C ARG A 181 -19.24 14.02 -22.25
N THR A 182 -18.54 14.83 -23.05
CA THR A 182 -17.10 14.69 -23.27
C THR A 182 -16.31 15.03 -22.00
N SER A 183 -16.58 16.20 -21.42
CA SER A 183 -15.88 16.69 -20.23
C SER A 183 -16.20 15.88 -18.97
N TYR A 184 -17.42 15.31 -18.87
CA TYR A 184 -17.79 14.38 -17.80
C TYR A 184 -16.82 13.20 -17.71
N GLN A 185 -16.44 12.61 -18.85
CA GLN A 185 -15.54 11.46 -18.85
C GLN A 185 -14.14 11.84 -18.31
N GLU A 186 -13.60 12.99 -18.73
CA GLU A 186 -12.31 13.50 -18.25
C GLU A 186 -12.34 13.82 -16.75
N GLY A 187 -13.45 14.40 -16.28
CA GLY A 187 -13.71 14.66 -14.86
C GLY A 187 -13.80 13.37 -14.06
N TYR A 188 -14.55 12.39 -14.56
CA TYR A 188 -14.77 11.10 -13.91
C TYR A 188 -13.48 10.29 -13.78
N GLU A 189 -12.67 10.18 -14.84
CA GLU A 189 -11.35 9.57 -14.76
C GLU A 189 -10.44 10.25 -13.73
N SER A 190 -10.49 11.59 -13.66
CA SER A 190 -9.73 12.38 -12.69
C SER A 190 -10.23 12.11 -11.26
N GLY A 191 -11.54 11.97 -11.08
CA GLY A 191 -12.20 11.62 -9.82
C GLY A 191 -11.81 10.23 -9.34
N ILE A 192 -11.88 9.22 -10.20
CA ILE A 192 -11.50 7.83 -9.90
C ILE A 192 -10.01 7.74 -9.50
N LYS A 193 -9.11 8.45 -10.19
CA LYS A 193 -7.68 8.50 -9.83
C LYS A 193 -7.48 9.07 -8.41
N LYS A 194 -8.25 10.09 -8.02
CA LYS A 194 -8.24 10.63 -6.64
C LYS A 194 -8.82 9.62 -5.64
N PHE A 195 -9.94 9.00 -5.97
CA PHE A 195 -10.64 8.05 -5.11
C PHE A 195 -9.81 6.78 -4.82
N GLU A 196 -9.17 6.18 -5.82
CA GLU A 196 -8.27 5.03 -5.59
C GLU A 196 -7.03 5.40 -4.77
N SER A 197 -6.56 6.66 -4.86
CA SER A 197 -5.52 7.17 -3.96
C SER A 197 -6.02 7.29 -2.52
N GLU A 198 -7.23 7.81 -2.29
CA GLU A 198 -7.84 7.90 -0.96
C GLU A 198 -8.12 6.53 -0.35
N LYS A 199 -8.58 5.57 -1.15
CA LYS A 199 -8.77 4.16 -0.81
C LYS A 199 -7.46 3.47 -0.44
N THR A 200 -6.36 3.77 -1.16
CA THR A 200 -5.02 3.28 -0.81
C THR A 200 -4.57 3.82 0.55
N MET A 201 -4.74 5.12 0.79
CA MET A 201 -4.46 5.73 2.10
C MET A 201 -5.32 5.13 3.23
N ALA A 202 -6.59 4.84 2.97
CA ALA A 202 -7.48 4.16 3.91
C ALA A 202 -6.96 2.76 4.29
N ILE A 203 -6.53 1.95 3.30
CA ILE A 203 -5.92 0.63 3.52
C ILE A 203 -4.64 0.74 4.37
N GLU A 204 -3.78 1.71 4.07
CA GLU A 204 -2.52 1.91 4.80
C GLU A 204 -2.76 2.37 6.24
N ALA A 205 -3.64 3.35 6.45
CA ALA A 205 -4.03 3.84 7.78
C ALA A 205 -4.71 2.74 8.62
N GLY A 206 -5.60 1.95 8.01
CA GLY A 206 -6.22 0.79 8.62
C GLY A 206 -5.17 -0.22 9.08
N LYS A 207 -4.24 -0.59 8.19
CA LYS A 207 -3.13 -1.51 8.48
C LYS A 207 -2.24 -1.00 9.60
N GLU A 208 -1.93 0.28 9.64
CA GLU A 208 -1.17 0.88 10.72
C GLU A 208 -1.91 0.76 12.06
N LEU A 209 -3.23 1.01 12.10
CA LEU A 209 -4.03 0.84 13.31
C LEU A 209 -4.09 -0.64 13.75
N GLY A 210 -4.31 -1.56 12.82
CA GLY A 210 -4.37 -3.01 13.08
C GLY A 210 -3.06 -3.59 13.63
N THR A 211 -1.91 -3.01 13.29
CA THR A 211 -0.63 -3.42 13.91
C THR A 211 -0.45 -2.92 15.35
N LYS A 212 -1.30 -2.00 15.83
CA LYS A 212 -1.22 -1.39 17.17
C LYS A 212 -2.28 -1.93 18.14
N GLN A 213 -3.50 -2.21 17.68
CA GLN A 213 -4.63 -2.58 18.55
C GLN A 213 -5.57 -3.61 17.92
N ASP A 214 -6.49 -4.16 18.72
CA ASP A 214 -7.49 -5.17 18.31
C ASP A 214 -8.89 -4.57 18.07
N ILE A 215 -9.10 -3.31 18.41
CA ILE A 215 -10.38 -2.62 18.25
C ILE A 215 -10.37 -1.87 16.91
N LEU A 216 -11.28 -2.22 16.02
CA LEU A 216 -11.52 -1.49 14.78
C LEU A 216 -12.28 -0.19 15.09
N GLU A 217 -11.63 0.95 14.90
CA GLU A 217 -12.24 2.27 14.97
C GLU A 217 -11.99 3.00 13.64
N VAL A 218 -12.98 3.00 12.74
CA VAL A 218 -12.86 3.66 11.44
C VAL A 218 -12.85 5.20 11.63
N PRO A 219 -11.82 5.92 11.15
CA PRO A 219 -11.79 7.39 11.18
C PRO A 219 -12.98 8.06 10.47
N LYS A 220 -13.46 9.18 11.03
CA LYS A 220 -14.61 9.97 10.49
C LYS A 220 -14.46 10.44 9.05
N GLU A 221 -13.23 10.51 8.55
CA GLU A 221 -12.91 10.82 7.15
C GLU A 221 -13.34 9.71 6.19
N TYR A 222 -13.16 8.43 6.56
CA TYR A 222 -13.56 7.27 5.75
C TYR A 222 -15.01 6.85 5.98
N GLN A 223 -15.60 7.13 7.15
CA GLN A 223 -17.01 6.80 7.48
C GLN A 223 -18.06 7.40 6.54
N LYS A 224 -17.71 8.40 5.71
CA LYS A 224 -18.65 9.07 4.79
C LYS A 224 -18.86 8.32 3.48
N ASN A 225 -18.02 7.33 3.17
CA ASN A 225 -18.07 6.56 1.94
C ASN A 225 -17.81 5.09 2.28
N ASP A 226 -18.81 4.23 2.04
CA ASP A 226 -18.76 2.82 2.44
C ASP A 226 -17.56 2.07 1.83
N GLN A 227 -17.17 2.40 0.59
CA GLN A 227 -16.01 1.77 -0.06
C GLN A 227 -14.69 2.17 0.63
N LEU A 228 -14.54 3.43 1.09
CA LEU A 228 -13.37 3.86 1.87
C LEU A 228 -13.37 3.24 3.27
N SER A 229 -14.55 3.14 3.91
CA SER A 229 -14.70 2.45 5.21
C SER A 229 -14.31 0.97 5.11
N ASN A 230 -14.80 0.27 4.09
CA ASN A 230 -14.46 -1.14 3.82
C ASN A 230 -12.96 -1.31 3.51
N ALA A 231 -12.37 -0.38 2.76
CA ALA A 231 -10.94 -0.39 2.46
C ALA A 231 -10.08 -0.18 3.72
N PHE A 232 -10.51 0.69 4.65
CA PHE A 232 -9.88 0.84 5.96
C PHE A 232 -9.99 -0.44 6.79
N GLU A 233 -11.16 -1.08 6.85
CA GLU A 233 -11.36 -2.35 7.56
C GLU A 233 -10.52 -3.50 6.96
N GLU A 234 -10.43 -3.59 5.64
CA GLU A 234 -9.55 -4.54 4.95
C GLU A 234 -8.07 -4.33 5.35
N GLY A 235 -7.63 -3.06 5.36
CA GLY A 235 -6.33 -2.65 5.87
C GLY A 235 -6.11 -3.10 7.32
N PHE A 236 -7.06 -2.79 8.21
CA PHE A 236 -7.01 -3.13 9.63
C PHE A 236 -6.86 -4.64 9.86
N ASN A 237 -7.68 -5.45 9.20
CA ASN A 237 -7.62 -6.90 9.31
C ASN A 237 -6.27 -7.46 8.81
N LYS A 238 -5.70 -6.89 7.75
CA LYS A 238 -4.33 -7.21 7.30
C LYS A 238 -3.27 -6.80 8.34
N GLY A 239 -3.42 -5.65 8.99
CA GLY A 239 -2.53 -5.18 10.05
C GLY A 239 -2.54 -6.09 11.29
N VAL A 240 -3.73 -6.48 11.73
CA VAL A 240 -3.95 -7.44 12.82
C VAL A 240 -3.26 -8.78 12.52
N ALA A 241 -3.46 -9.33 11.32
CA ALA A 241 -2.84 -10.60 10.91
C ALA A 241 -1.30 -10.53 10.93
N VAL A 242 -0.71 -9.45 10.38
CA VAL A 242 0.75 -9.26 10.37
C VAL A 242 1.33 -9.18 11.78
N ARG A 243 0.68 -8.42 12.68
CA ARG A 243 1.12 -8.33 14.09
C ARG A 243 0.97 -9.66 14.80
N ASP A 244 -0.16 -10.35 14.61
CA ASP A 244 -0.45 -11.60 15.29
C ASP A 244 0.54 -12.71 14.86
N ASP A 245 0.93 -12.77 13.58
CA ASP A 245 1.96 -13.69 13.08
C ASP A 245 3.37 -13.36 13.58
N ALA A 246 3.71 -12.07 13.71
CA ALA A 246 4.97 -11.65 14.34
C ALA A 246 5.00 -12.05 15.82
N LYS A 247 3.90 -11.84 16.55
CA LYS A 247 3.80 -12.20 17.97
C LYS A 247 3.80 -13.72 18.19
N LYS A 248 3.17 -14.53 17.33
CA LYS A 248 3.30 -16.00 17.41
C LYS A 248 4.77 -16.43 17.40
N LYS A 249 5.57 -15.92 16.45
CA LYS A 249 7.01 -16.24 16.36
C LYS A 249 7.79 -15.81 17.59
N GLU A 250 7.56 -14.59 18.09
CA GLU A 250 8.17 -14.08 19.33
C GLU A 250 7.88 -15.00 20.53
N TYR A 251 6.62 -15.44 20.67
CA TYR A 251 6.21 -16.33 21.75
C TYR A 251 6.71 -17.78 21.57
N GLU A 252 6.79 -18.29 20.34
CA GLU A 252 7.38 -19.60 20.02
C GLU A 252 8.89 -19.62 20.34
N GLU A 253 9.64 -18.59 19.93
CA GLU A 253 11.05 -18.44 20.28
C GLU A 253 11.28 -18.29 21.79
N LYS A 254 10.40 -17.54 22.48
CA LYS A 254 10.44 -17.40 23.94
C LYS A 254 10.21 -18.76 24.60
N GLY A 255 9.14 -19.46 24.19
CA GLY A 255 8.78 -20.79 24.68
C GLY A 255 9.91 -21.78 24.47
N TYR A 256 10.53 -21.79 23.29
CA TYR A 256 11.69 -22.64 22.99
C TYR A 256 12.88 -22.41 23.93
N LYS A 257 13.27 -21.16 24.16
CA LYS A 257 14.38 -20.81 25.08
C LYS A 257 14.04 -21.23 26.52
N GLU A 258 12.84 -20.91 26.99
CA GLU A 258 12.37 -21.26 28.33
C GLU A 258 12.21 -22.77 28.54
N GLY A 259 11.74 -23.50 27.53
CA GLY A 259 11.68 -24.96 27.50
C GLY A 259 13.06 -25.61 27.53
N PHE A 260 14.04 -25.06 26.80
CA PHE A 260 15.42 -25.55 26.85
C PHE A 260 16.14 -25.22 28.18
N GLU A 261 15.69 -24.18 28.89
CA GLU A 261 16.19 -23.82 30.23
C GLU A 261 15.41 -24.48 31.40
N ASP A 262 14.39 -25.29 31.12
CA ASP A 262 13.46 -25.90 32.09
C ASP A 262 12.77 -24.88 33.02
N LYS A 263 12.45 -23.69 32.48
CA LYS A 263 11.75 -22.58 33.16
C LYS A 263 10.42 -22.34 32.49
N ILE A 264 9.35 -22.09 33.24
CA ILE A 264 8.03 -21.80 32.66
C ILE A 264 7.53 -20.41 33.08
N SER A 265 7.28 -19.53 32.11
CA SER A 265 6.53 -18.28 32.33
C SER A 265 5.04 -18.57 32.54
N ASP A 266 4.39 -17.81 33.44
CA ASP A 266 2.92 -17.72 33.40
C ASP A 266 2.51 -16.84 32.21
N VAL A 267 1.76 -17.43 31.28
CA VAL A 267 1.26 -16.79 30.05
C VAL A 267 -0.27 -16.76 30.01
N LYS A 268 -0.96 -16.78 31.16
CA LYS A 268 -2.44 -16.77 31.21
C LYS A 268 -3.09 -15.57 30.54
N ASP A 269 -2.54 -14.38 30.72
CA ASP A 269 -3.20 -13.11 30.34
C ASP A 269 -2.90 -12.64 28.89
N ILE A 270 -2.50 -13.55 28.00
CA ILE A 270 -2.26 -13.25 26.56
C ILE A 270 -3.27 -13.97 25.67
N LYS A 271 -3.43 -13.50 24.42
CA LYS A 271 -4.27 -14.16 23.40
C LYS A 271 -3.88 -15.64 23.25
N ASP A 272 -4.88 -16.51 23.11
CA ASP A 272 -4.66 -17.96 23.01
C ASP A 272 -3.80 -18.38 21.81
N ILE A 273 -3.87 -17.65 20.69
CA ILE A 273 -2.97 -17.89 19.55
C ILE A 273 -1.47 -17.73 19.90
N TYR A 274 -1.14 -16.85 20.86
CA TYR A 274 0.23 -16.64 21.33
C TYR A 274 0.61 -17.66 22.40
N ARG A 275 -0.34 -18.01 23.29
CA ARG A 275 -0.20 -19.11 24.27
C ARG A 275 0.15 -20.42 23.57
N THR A 276 -0.58 -20.77 22.51
CA THR A 276 -0.34 -21.99 21.73
C THR A 276 1.02 -21.97 21.06
N ALA A 277 1.43 -20.83 20.48
CA ALA A 277 2.77 -20.70 19.90
C ALA A 277 3.89 -20.86 20.95
N TYR A 278 3.73 -20.25 22.13
CA TYR A 278 4.64 -20.46 23.27
C TYR A 278 4.71 -21.94 23.69
N GLN A 279 3.57 -22.62 23.80
CA GLN A 279 3.53 -24.04 24.20
C GLN A 279 4.25 -24.95 23.19
N VAL A 280 4.04 -24.73 21.89
CA VAL A 280 4.74 -25.45 20.81
C VAL A 280 6.26 -25.25 20.90
N GLY A 281 6.70 -24.00 21.11
CA GLY A 281 8.11 -23.70 21.35
C GLY A 281 8.65 -24.43 22.58
N TYR A 282 7.93 -24.36 23.70
CA TYR A 282 8.32 -24.96 24.98
C TYR A 282 8.49 -26.48 24.89
N GLU A 283 7.54 -27.18 24.26
CA GLU A 283 7.62 -28.63 24.05
C GLU A 283 8.82 -29.03 23.19
N LYS A 284 9.12 -28.23 22.15
CA LYS A 284 10.32 -28.43 21.33
C LYS A 284 11.61 -28.24 22.14
N GLY A 285 11.71 -27.15 22.91
CA GLY A 285 12.87 -26.88 23.77
C GLY A 285 13.09 -27.97 24.83
N GLN A 286 12.02 -28.49 25.41
CA GLN A 286 12.05 -29.63 26.34
C GLN A 286 12.50 -30.93 25.68
N THR A 287 12.11 -31.18 24.43
CA THR A 287 12.54 -32.35 23.65
C THR A 287 14.05 -32.27 23.38
N GLU A 288 14.55 -31.13 22.92
CA GLU A 288 15.98 -30.96 22.65
C GLU A 288 16.83 -31.00 23.95
N LEU A 289 16.30 -30.51 25.08
CA LEU A 289 16.94 -30.65 26.39
C LEU A 289 17.01 -32.11 26.85
N MET A 290 15.94 -32.88 26.66
CA MET A 290 15.91 -34.32 26.93
C MET A 290 16.96 -35.05 26.09
N ASP A 291 16.98 -34.80 24.78
CA ASP A 291 17.88 -35.48 23.85
C ASP A 291 19.36 -35.16 24.16
N LYS A 292 19.66 -33.94 24.59
CA LYS A 292 21.00 -33.57 25.09
C LYS A 292 21.45 -34.47 26.24
N TYR A 293 20.64 -34.61 27.30
CA TYR A 293 21.00 -35.46 28.44
C TYR A 293 21.05 -36.95 28.07
N LYS A 294 20.20 -37.41 27.15
CA LYS A 294 20.28 -38.77 26.58
C LYS A 294 21.59 -38.99 25.83
N GLN A 295 22.05 -38.03 25.03
CA GLN A 295 23.35 -38.11 24.34
C GLN A 295 24.53 -38.12 25.32
N GLU A 296 24.50 -37.29 26.36
CA GLU A 296 25.52 -37.31 27.43
C GLU A 296 25.61 -38.69 28.11
N GLY A 297 24.46 -39.28 28.46
CA GLY A 297 24.39 -40.63 29.02
C GLY A 297 24.85 -41.72 28.06
N TYR A 298 24.41 -41.68 26.81
CA TYR A 298 24.81 -42.60 25.74
C TYR A 298 26.33 -42.60 25.55
N HIS A 299 26.96 -41.43 25.56
CA HIS A 299 28.41 -41.31 25.45
C HIS A 299 29.15 -41.80 26.71
N ALA A 300 28.61 -41.56 27.91
CA ALA A 300 29.19 -42.07 29.15
C ALA A 300 29.18 -43.61 29.24
N ALA A 301 28.24 -44.28 28.58
CA ALA A 301 28.20 -45.75 28.50
C ALA A 301 29.43 -46.37 27.81
N PHE A 302 30.17 -45.61 27.00
CA PHE A 302 31.45 -46.09 26.45
C PHE A 302 32.61 -46.07 27.47
N THR A 303 32.53 -45.27 28.55
CA THR A 303 33.65 -45.04 29.47
C THR A 303 33.44 -45.63 30.87
N LEU A 304 32.20 -45.86 31.29
CA LEU A 304 31.85 -46.43 32.60
C LEU A 304 31.51 -47.91 32.48
N LEU A 305 32.05 -48.73 33.39
CA LEU A 305 31.77 -50.18 33.45
C LEU A 305 30.32 -50.49 33.89
N GLU A 306 29.79 -49.68 34.81
CA GLU A 306 28.42 -49.73 35.31
C GLU A 306 27.82 -48.32 35.35
N TYR A 307 26.49 -48.22 35.40
CA TYR A 307 25.81 -46.93 35.49
C TYR A 307 26.18 -46.20 36.79
N GLN A 308 26.75 -45.00 36.66
CA GLN A 308 26.92 -44.04 37.75
C GLN A 308 26.02 -42.83 37.49
N ALA A 309 25.27 -42.41 38.52
CA ALA A 309 24.44 -41.22 38.42
C ALA A 309 25.32 -39.95 38.34
N PRO A 310 25.02 -39.01 37.42
CA PRO A 310 25.72 -37.73 37.34
C PRO A 310 25.33 -36.82 38.52
N ASP A 311 26.21 -35.89 38.87
CA ASP A 311 25.99 -34.89 39.92
C ASP A 311 25.07 -33.74 39.43
N TYR A 312 23.82 -34.10 39.13
CA TYR A 312 22.77 -33.18 38.73
C TYR A 312 21.74 -33.03 39.86
N SER A 313 21.34 -31.80 40.16
CA SER A 313 20.33 -31.52 41.20
C SER A 313 18.88 -31.82 40.78
N ASN A 314 18.63 -32.09 39.51
CA ASN A 314 17.30 -32.33 38.95
C ASN A 314 17.15 -33.81 38.56
N GLU A 315 16.29 -34.54 39.28
CA GLU A 315 16.02 -35.97 39.06
C GLU A 315 15.58 -36.29 37.63
N LYS A 316 14.87 -35.36 36.97
CA LYS A 316 14.45 -35.46 35.57
C LYS A 316 15.63 -35.67 34.63
N TYR A 317 16.72 -34.92 34.84
CA TYR A 317 17.92 -34.98 34.02
C TYR A 317 18.72 -36.27 34.30
N ILE A 318 18.78 -36.70 35.56
CA ILE A 318 19.34 -38.01 35.94
C ILE A 318 18.59 -39.14 35.23
N GLY A 319 17.26 -39.07 35.18
CA GLY A 319 16.40 -40.03 34.48
C GLY A 319 16.70 -40.11 32.98
N TRP A 320 16.75 -38.97 32.28
CA TRP A 320 17.08 -38.91 30.85
C TRP A 320 18.51 -39.38 30.56
N TYR A 321 19.48 -38.98 31.37
CA TYR A 321 20.86 -39.46 31.27
C TYR A 321 20.94 -40.99 31.44
N LYS A 322 20.20 -41.56 32.39
CA LYS A 322 20.13 -43.03 32.58
C LYS A 322 19.47 -43.74 31.39
N GLU A 323 18.42 -43.17 30.82
CA GLU A 323 17.79 -43.70 29.60
C GLU A 323 18.78 -43.69 28.43
N GLY A 324 19.52 -42.58 28.26
CA GLY A 324 20.61 -42.46 27.30
C GLY A 324 21.68 -43.54 27.48
N PHE A 325 22.21 -43.68 28.69
CA PHE A 325 23.21 -44.69 29.05
C PHE A 325 22.76 -46.10 28.68
N ASN A 326 21.53 -46.46 29.07
CA ASN A 326 20.96 -47.79 28.82
C ASN A 326 20.61 -48.05 27.35
N SER A 327 20.52 -47.02 26.49
CA SER A 327 20.22 -47.16 25.07
C SER A 327 21.44 -47.51 24.21
N ASN A 328 22.65 -47.43 24.76
CA ASN A 328 23.89 -47.73 24.04
C ASN A 328 24.16 -49.24 23.97
N ASN A 329 23.55 -49.89 22.98
CA ASN A 329 23.75 -51.32 22.71
C ASN A 329 25.13 -51.65 22.10
N GLU A 330 25.89 -50.67 21.59
CA GLU A 330 27.23 -50.92 21.03
C GLU A 330 28.21 -51.41 22.11
N VAL A 331 28.02 -50.95 23.35
CA VAL A 331 28.85 -51.33 24.51
C VAL A 331 28.86 -52.85 24.73
N GLU A 332 27.73 -53.54 24.50
CA GLU A 332 27.67 -55.01 24.64
C GLU A 332 28.52 -55.73 23.60
N GLU A 333 28.59 -55.24 22.36
CA GLU A 333 29.48 -55.81 21.33
C GLU A 333 30.96 -55.55 21.66
N ILE A 334 31.28 -54.40 22.26
CA ILE A 334 32.64 -54.05 22.73
C ILE A 334 33.06 -54.97 23.88
N LYS A 335 32.18 -55.22 24.86
CA LYS A 335 32.40 -56.17 25.97
C LYS A 335 32.71 -57.57 25.44
N LYS A 336 31.88 -58.08 24.52
CA LYS A 336 32.07 -59.39 23.86
C LYS A 336 33.41 -59.45 23.14
N ALA A 337 33.73 -58.46 22.31
CA ALA A 337 34.96 -58.46 21.52
C ALA A 337 36.24 -58.36 22.38
N GLY A 338 36.19 -57.69 23.54
CA GLY A 338 37.28 -57.68 24.51
C GLY A 338 37.46 -59.05 25.15
N TYR A 339 36.36 -59.59 25.68
CA TYR A 339 36.33 -60.92 26.31
C TYR A 339 36.82 -62.04 25.38
N GLU A 340 36.35 -62.07 24.13
CA GLU A 340 36.75 -63.09 23.14
C GLU A 340 38.25 -63.06 22.83
N LEU A 341 38.84 -61.86 22.69
CA LEU A 341 40.29 -61.71 22.48
C LEU A 341 41.09 -62.25 23.68
N GLY A 342 40.67 -61.88 24.90
CA GLY A 342 41.29 -62.33 26.14
C GLY A 342 41.20 -63.84 26.33
N TYR A 343 39.99 -64.40 26.16
CA TYR A 343 39.71 -65.84 26.27
C TYR A 343 40.39 -66.66 25.15
N GLY A 344 40.60 -66.05 23.98
CA GLY A 344 41.46 -66.59 22.93
C GLY A 344 42.89 -66.90 23.42
N GLY A 345 43.38 -66.10 24.39
CA GLY A 345 44.76 -66.13 24.86
C GLY A 345 45.70 -65.27 24.02
N GLU A 346 45.14 -64.36 23.22
CA GLU A 346 45.87 -63.45 22.36
C GLU A 346 46.47 -62.29 23.18
N LYS A 347 47.46 -61.59 22.62
CA LYS A 347 48.05 -60.42 23.29
C LYS A 347 47.09 -59.24 23.16
N TYR A 348 46.87 -58.51 24.26
CA TYR A 348 46.08 -57.27 24.28
C TYR A 348 46.43 -56.33 23.11
N THR A 349 45.44 -56.10 22.27
CA THR A 349 45.38 -55.11 21.20
C THR A 349 43.96 -54.54 21.20
N ILE A 350 43.80 -53.27 20.87
CA ILE A 350 42.49 -52.62 20.79
C ILE A 350 42.23 -52.19 19.33
N PRO A 351 41.12 -52.59 18.70
CA PRO A 351 40.73 -52.07 17.40
C PRO A 351 40.44 -50.57 17.44
N ASP A 352 40.80 -49.83 16.39
CA ASP A 352 40.57 -48.38 16.30
C ASP A 352 39.10 -47.97 16.56
N ALA A 353 38.16 -48.82 16.13
CA ALA A 353 36.72 -48.64 16.36
C ALA A 353 36.32 -48.59 17.84
N TYR A 354 37.11 -49.21 18.72
CA TYR A 354 36.81 -49.36 20.16
C TYR A 354 37.67 -48.47 21.06
N LEU A 355 38.54 -47.61 20.50
CA LEU A 355 39.42 -46.71 21.27
C LEU A 355 38.67 -45.81 22.26
N LYS A 356 37.45 -45.38 21.92
CA LYS A 356 36.59 -44.58 22.81
C LYS A 356 36.13 -45.34 24.07
N SER A 357 36.29 -46.66 24.06
CA SER A 357 35.79 -47.59 25.06
C SER A 357 36.91 -48.47 25.64
N GLU A 358 38.15 -47.98 25.62
CA GLU A 358 39.34 -48.71 26.06
C GLU A 358 39.18 -49.31 27.46
N VAL A 359 38.60 -48.56 28.40
CA VAL A 359 38.34 -48.99 29.78
C VAL A 359 37.49 -50.26 29.82
N ILE A 360 36.39 -50.28 29.07
CA ILE A 360 35.46 -51.42 29.00
C ILE A 360 36.12 -52.59 28.26
N TYR A 361 36.68 -52.33 27.08
CA TYR A 361 37.32 -53.36 26.26
C TYR A 361 38.45 -54.08 27.02
N LYS A 362 39.25 -53.31 27.77
CA LYS A 362 40.35 -53.83 28.59
C LYS A 362 39.87 -54.65 29.78
N GLN A 363 38.86 -54.17 30.53
CA GLN A 363 38.31 -54.92 31.67
C GLN A 363 37.83 -56.31 31.23
N TYR A 364 37.04 -56.38 30.15
CA TYR A 364 36.50 -57.64 29.66
C TYR A 364 37.57 -58.53 29.02
N TYR A 365 38.58 -57.96 28.36
CA TYR A 365 39.78 -58.70 27.94
C TYR A 365 40.50 -59.34 29.14
N GLU A 366 40.71 -58.60 30.23
CA GLU A 366 41.38 -59.12 31.42
C GLU A 366 40.57 -60.24 32.09
N GLU A 367 39.23 -60.16 32.06
CA GLU A 367 38.33 -61.23 32.52
C GLU A 367 38.45 -62.49 31.64
N GLY A 368 38.32 -62.35 30.33
CA GLY A 368 38.48 -63.47 29.39
C GLY A 368 39.87 -64.13 29.50
N TYR A 369 40.93 -63.33 29.65
CA TYR A 369 42.29 -63.85 29.79
C TYR A 369 42.51 -64.58 31.14
N LYS A 370 41.87 -64.14 32.22
CA LYS A 370 41.86 -64.86 33.51
C LYS A 370 41.19 -66.23 33.35
N GLU A 371 40.05 -66.32 32.66
CA GLU A 371 39.38 -67.60 32.40
C GLU A 371 40.23 -68.54 31.52
N TYR A 372 40.90 -68.00 30.49
CA TYR A 372 41.88 -68.75 29.68
C TYR A 372 43.04 -69.33 30.51
N GLU A 373 43.61 -68.55 31.44
CA GLU A 373 44.67 -69.04 32.30
C GLU A 373 44.21 -70.17 33.24
N ILE A 374 42.96 -70.11 33.72
CA ILE A 374 42.36 -71.15 34.55
C ILE A 374 42.18 -72.43 33.73
N GLU A 375 41.53 -72.33 32.56
CA GLU A 375 41.34 -73.43 31.59
C GLU A 375 42.68 -74.13 31.29
N LYS A 376 43.75 -73.37 30.99
CA LYS A 376 45.08 -73.95 30.74
C LYS A 376 45.80 -74.52 31.95
N LYS A 377 45.45 -74.13 33.18
CA LYS A 377 45.98 -74.76 34.40
C LYS A 377 45.25 -76.08 34.68
N GLU A 378 43.95 -76.14 34.46
CA GLU A 378 43.16 -77.37 34.56
C GLU A 378 43.55 -78.40 33.49
N ASP A 379 43.68 -77.99 32.22
CA ASP A 379 44.18 -78.83 31.12
C ASP A 379 45.57 -79.41 31.40
N ARG A 380 46.45 -78.64 32.05
CA ARG A 380 47.80 -79.13 32.45
C ARG A 380 47.73 -80.11 33.62
N ALA A 381 46.76 -79.94 34.53
CA ALA A 381 46.52 -80.88 35.62
C ALA A 381 45.92 -82.20 35.12
N THR A 382 45.03 -82.18 34.12
CA THR A 382 44.46 -83.39 33.51
C THR A 382 45.41 -84.05 32.52
N THR A 383 46.24 -83.31 31.78
CA THR A 383 47.23 -83.88 30.85
C THR A 383 48.36 -84.64 31.57
N ALA A 384 48.64 -84.33 32.85
CA ALA A 384 49.47 -85.17 33.71
C ALA A 384 48.85 -86.56 33.99
N GLY A 385 47.56 -86.76 33.65
CA GLY A 385 46.78 -87.99 33.75
C GLY A 385 46.46 -88.67 32.41
N GLY A 386 47.08 -88.28 31.28
CA GLY A 386 47.19 -89.10 30.08
C GLY A 386 46.08 -89.01 29.01
N VAL A 387 46.53 -89.08 27.75
CA VAL A 387 45.78 -89.17 26.47
C VAL A 387 44.98 -87.92 26.09
N GLY A 388 45.40 -87.26 25.00
CA GLY A 388 44.89 -85.93 24.62
C GLY A 388 43.87 -85.92 23.47
N ILE A 389 43.08 -84.84 23.43
CA ILE A 389 42.24 -84.43 22.28
C ILE A 389 42.34 -82.91 22.12
N VAL A 390 43.24 -82.43 21.26
CA VAL A 390 43.50 -80.97 21.08
C VAL A 390 42.46 -80.28 20.17
N VAL A 391 41.66 -81.04 19.41
CA VAL A 391 40.82 -80.48 18.32
C VAL A 391 39.39 -80.12 18.76
N LEU A 392 38.84 -80.71 19.82
CA LEU A 392 37.47 -80.40 20.28
C LEU A 392 37.37 -79.11 21.10
N GLY A 393 38.45 -78.70 21.78
CA GLY A 393 38.47 -77.50 22.62
C GLY A 393 38.13 -76.22 21.85
N TRP A 394 38.55 -76.09 20.59
CA TRP A 394 38.32 -74.87 19.80
C TRP A 394 36.83 -74.67 19.40
N LEU A 395 36.08 -75.75 19.18
CA LEU A 395 34.63 -75.69 18.94
C LEU A 395 33.83 -75.56 20.25
N ALA A 396 34.28 -76.23 21.33
CA ALA A 396 33.69 -76.06 22.65
C ALA A 396 33.82 -74.61 23.17
N ARG A 397 34.98 -73.97 22.95
CA ARG A 397 35.25 -72.55 23.25
C ARG A 397 34.17 -71.62 22.72
N ARG A 398 33.81 -71.72 21.43
CA ARG A 398 32.77 -70.85 20.84
C ARG A 398 31.36 -71.14 21.36
N PHE A 399 31.06 -72.38 21.75
CA PHE A 399 29.76 -72.73 22.34
C PHE A 399 29.63 -72.32 23.82
N TYR A 400 30.71 -72.34 24.60
CA TYR A 400 30.69 -71.90 26.01
C TYR A 400 30.45 -70.38 26.12
N VAL A 401 31.19 -69.60 25.32
CA VAL A 401 31.05 -68.13 25.22
C VAL A 401 29.61 -67.74 24.89
N ALA A 402 28.99 -68.40 23.90
CA ALA A 402 27.60 -68.15 23.51
C ALA A 402 26.56 -68.49 24.60
N LYS A 403 26.87 -69.38 25.56
CA LYS A 403 25.92 -69.79 26.62
C LYS A 403 25.99 -68.90 27.86
N LYS A 404 27.16 -68.34 28.18
CA LYS A 404 27.38 -67.53 29.39
C LYS A 404 26.90 -66.08 29.24
N MET A 405 26.76 -65.58 28.00
CA MET A 405 26.37 -64.19 27.69
C MET A 405 24.88 -64.01 27.31
N VAL A 406 24.03 -64.97 27.67
CA VAL A 406 22.56 -64.94 27.45
C VAL A 406 21.80 -65.08 28.79
N GLY A 407 22.50 -64.88 29.92
CA GLY A 407 21.96 -64.96 31.28
C GLY A 407 21.91 -63.61 31.97
#